data_AF-A0A0M0K9U5-F1
#
_entry.id   AF-A0A0M0K9U5-F1
#
_cell.length_a   1.000
_cell.length_b   1.000
_cell.length_c   1.000
_cell.angle_alpha   90.00
_cell.angle_beta   90.00
_cell.angle_gamma   90.00
#
_symmetry.space_group_name_H-M   'P 1'
#
loop_
_entity.id
_entity.type
_entity.pdbx_description
1 polymer ?
#
loop_
_entity_poly.entity_id
_entity_poly.type
_entity_poly.pdbx_seq_one_letter_code
_entity_poly.pdbx_strand_id
1 'polypeptide(L)'
;MASSPTHPPWAHAFTWLGRFVSALLPEESPLLRSAFAYFGSVDYENPVRFLEWFDNSGLEMAKKRGLGAHPAPLYGFLTPPRLSAPQLRLTGLALIGCLLAACTPMAPRVFLFVAYLLSLCYFPQLYAEVTCSGHSTILIPSLLLLLSCAPSLDHQVKSRSEWPLVLIRIYLASGYFASGMCKLLCGARFQRFWGWGPTLQAYVFDGMWSRPTDSAVVRRLQQQLLTRPWLATALASGSVLFETSFILAPTSDLLMVLCGLGGFAFHFGILLLQGLDFVTFWSPALLAFLVGVPSREPWTAVLQGWAHETGFFLPALIYTALQVLTALTLRDFWLDDILPFSCCPMFMLPRNPFDEWPKWWTMTDSPLSGSTRIVGAMEPLYWSPASPIFSMPMTEAAKLPQKVVWFGATRHTPTELRKFLHPECLELPFVYFANFELSAPLKAKIQAVVAECASGSSTGEPERAWDGHSMADVLRMQDECLELFKLEAAAAQRADAKRKAQ
;
A
#
# COMPACT_ATOMS: atom_id res chain seq x y z
N MET A 1 -5.26 3.01 41.51
CA MET A 1 -5.92 4.17 40.86
C MET A 1 -5.08 4.55 39.66
N ALA A 2 -5.38 3.94 38.51
CA ALA A 2 -4.64 4.15 37.27
C ALA A 2 -5.18 5.39 36.57
N SER A 3 -4.31 6.38 36.34
CA SER A 3 -4.59 7.54 35.51
C SER A 3 -4.92 7.09 34.10
N SER A 4 -6.10 7.48 33.62
CA SER A 4 -6.50 7.41 32.21
C SER A 4 -5.37 7.93 31.29
N PRO A 5 -5.04 7.25 30.18
CA PRO A 5 -4.06 7.77 29.24
C PRO A 5 -4.67 8.99 28.54
N THR A 6 -4.19 10.18 28.92
CA THR A 6 -4.49 11.44 28.26
C THR A 6 -4.12 11.33 26.77
N HIS A 7 -5.10 11.58 25.89
CA HIS A 7 -4.95 11.54 24.43
C HIS A 7 -3.75 12.40 23.96
N PRO A 8 -2.99 11.95 22.95
CA PRO A 8 -1.91 12.76 22.40
C PRO A 8 -2.43 13.99 21.64
N PRO A 9 -1.84 15.20 21.81
CA PRO A 9 -2.28 16.43 21.14
C PRO A 9 -2.30 16.40 19.60
N TRP A 10 -1.52 15.52 18.98
CA TRP A 10 -1.44 15.40 17.51
C TRP A 10 -2.62 14.64 16.89
N ALA A 11 -3.34 13.81 17.67
CA ALA A 11 -4.55 13.14 17.21
C ALA A 11 -5.63 14.15 16.83
N HIS A 12 -5.66 15.31 17.49
CA HIS A 12 -6.58 16.41 17.17
C HIS A 12 -6.18 17.19 15.92
N ALA A 13 -4.90 17.23 15.53
CA ALA A 13 -4.44 18.08 14.42
C ALA A 13 -4.90 17.58 13.04
N PHE A 14 -4.99 16.27 12.83
CA PHE A 14 -5.50 15.70 11.58
C PHE A 14 -7.03 15.61 11.54
N THR A 15 -7.70 15.36 12.67
CA THR A 15 -9.15 15.54 12.77
C THR A 15 -9.53 17.01 12.52
N TRP A 16 -8.69 17.94 12.97
CA TRP A 16 -8.85 19.37 12.71
C TRP A 16 -8.58 19.70 11.25
N LEU A 17 -7.55 19.15 10.61
CA LEU A 17 -7.29 19.34 9.17
C LEU A 17 -8.43 18.78 8.29
N GLY A 18 -8.97 17.61 8.63
CA GLY A 18 -10.14 17.04 7.95
C GLY A 18 -11.42 17.86 8.14
N ARG A 19 -11.62 18.44 9.33
CA ARG A 19 -12.73 19.37 9.63
C ARG A 19 -12.54 20.75 8.98
N PHE A 20 -11.31 21.25 8.94
CA PHE A 20 -10.93 22.53 8.34
C PHE A 20 -11.09 22.49 6.82
N VAL A 21 -10.65 21.41 6.17
CA VAL A 21 -10.87 21.18 4.74
C VAL A 21 -12.36 20.95 4.43
N SER A 22 -13.09 20.22 5.28
CA SER A 22 -14.56 20.08 5.14
C SER A 22 -15.33 21.40 5.29
N ALA A 23 -14.81 22.35 6.07
CA ALA A 23 -15.39 23.68 6.25
C ALA A 23 -15.09 24.64 5.09
N LEU A 24 -14.08 24.32 4.26
CA LEU A 24 -13.69 25.10 3.08
C LEU A 24 -14.38 24.61 1.78
N LEU A 25 -15.16 23.53 1.83
CA LEU A 25 -15.88 22.97 0.68
C LEU A 25 -17.35 23.45 0.66
N PRO A 26 -17.91 23.78 -0.54
CA PRO A 26 -19.32 24.16 -0.68
C PRO A 26 -20.27 23.07 -0.16
N GLU A 27 -21.43 23.45 0.38
CA GLU A 27 -22.39 22.56 1.05
C GLU A 27 -22.95 21.42 0.18
N GLU A 28 -22.76 21.44 -1.14
CA GLU A 28 -23.51 20.59 -2.08
C GLU A 28 -22.86 19.25 -2.46
N SER A 29 -21.80 18.77 -1.78
CA SER A 29 -21.22 17.45 -2.07
C SER A 29 -21.24 16.47 -0.89
N PRO A 30 -22.32 15.68 -0.73
CA PRO A 30 -22.43 14.62 0.28
C PRO A 30 -21.37 13.52 0.14
N LEU A 31 -20.88 13.28 -1.08
CA LEU A 31 -19.87 12.28 -1.41
C LEU A 31 -18.48 12.69 -0.91
N LEU A 32 -18.10 13.96 -1.06
CA LEU A 32 -16.84 14.50 -0.53
C LEU A 32 -16.84 14.53 1.00
N ARG A 33 -17.95 14.91 1.65
CA ARG A 33 -18.06 14.83 3.12
C ARG A 33 -17.95 13.39 3.64
N SER A 34 -18.47 12.41 2.90
CA SER A 34 -18.36 10.98 3.28
C SER A 34 -16.93 10.46 3.12
N ALA A 35 -16.23 10.86 2.06
CA ALA A 35 -14.81 10.54 1.86
C ALA A 35 -13.90 11.23 2.91
N PHE A 36 -14.22 12.46 3.34
CA PHE A 36 -13.47 13.17 4.39
C PHE A 36 -13.87 12.77 5.81
N ALA A 37 -15.10 12.33 6.04
CA ALA A 37 -15.49 11.68 7.29
C ALA A 37 -14.73 10.36 7.50
N TYR A 38 -14.41 9.64 6.43
CA TYR A 38 -13.52 8.47 6.47
C TYR A 38 -12.08 8.84 6.90
N PHE A 39 -11.54 9.96 6.40
CA PHE A 39 -10.27 10.51 6.90
C PHE A 39 -10.36 11.04 8.34
N GLY A 40 -11.53 11.52 8.77
CA GLY A 40 -11.81 11.94 10.15
C GLY A 40 -12.07 10.78 11.12
N SER A 41 -12.30 9.57 10.62
CA SER A 41 -12.50 8.34 11.39
C SER A 41 -11.26 7.45 11.44
N VAL A 42 -10.09 7.97 11.08
CA VAL A 42 -8.83 7.25 11.24
C VAL A 42 -8.65 6.98 12.74
N ASP A 43 -8.81 5.71 13.10
CA ASP A 43 -8.52 5.18 14.43
C ASP A 43 -7.01 5.32 14.65
N TYR A 44 -6.60 6.46 15.20
CA TYR A 44 -5.18 6.77 15.46
C TYR A 44 -4.62 6.01 16.66
N GLU A 45 -5.47 5.50 17.54
CA GLU A 45 -5.01 4.79 18.74
C GLU A 45 -4.40 3.44 18.38
N ASN A 46 -4.99 2.73 17.43
CA ASN A 46 -4.49 1.41 17.03
C ASN A 46 -3.12 1.42 16.34
N PRO A 47 -2.82 2.31 15.38
CA PRO A 47 -1.49 2.50 14.84
C PRO A 47 -0.43 2.74 15.91
N VAL A 48 -0.73 3.62 16.86
CA VAL A 48 0.21 3.94 17.96
C VAL A 48 0.43 2.73 18.84
N ARG A 49 -0.65 2.07 19.28
CA ARG A 49 -0.56 0.87 20.12
C ARG A 49 0.21 -0.24 19.43
N PHE A 50 -0.03 -0.44 18.13
CA PHE A 50 0.71 -1.41 17.33
C PHE A 50 2.19 -1.07 17.25
N LEU A 51 2.55 0.17 16.92
CA LEU A 51 3.95 0.60 16.80
C LEU A 51 4.68 0.56 18.16
N GLU A 52 4.01 0.96 19.24
CA GLU A 52 4.54 0.88 20.61
C GLU A 52 4.75 -0.58 21.03
N TRP A 53 3.80 -1.47 20.76
CA TRP A 53 3.99 -2.89 21.00
C TRP A 53 5.12 -3.45 20.13
N PHE A 54 5.12 -3.14 18.83
CA PHE A 54 6.07 -3.69 17.86
C PHE A 54 7.50 -3.32 18.25
N ASP A 55 7.78 -2.05 18.58
CA ASP A 55 9.10 -1.60 19.01
C ASP A 55 9.60 -2.31 20.28
N ASN A 56 8.67 -2.68 21.18
CA ASN A 56 8.96 -3.38 22.44
C ASN A 56 8.77 -4.91 22.38
N SER A 57 8.38 -5.46 21.23
CA SER A 57 7.97 -6.86 21.08
C SER A 57 9.13 -7.86 21.24
N GLY A 58 10.37 -7.38 21.10
CA GLY A 58 11.55 -8.23 21.02
C GLY A 58 11.60 -9.08 19.74
N LEU A 59 10.80 -8.74 18.72
CA LEU A 59 10.88 -9.35 17.39
C LEU A 59 12.16 -8.90 16.68
N GLU A 60 12.84 -9.80 15.96
CA GLU A 60 13.98 -9.41 15.11
C GLU A 60 13.58 -8.41 14.03
N MET A 61 12.37 -8.54 13.48
CA MET A 61 11.82 -7.60 12.52
C MET A 61 11.66 -6.19 13.09
N ALA A 62 11.34 -6.06 14.37
CA ALA A 62 11.20 -4.77 15.05
C ALA A 62 12.52 -4.01 15.21
N LYS A 63 13.66 -4.66 14.94
CA LYS A 63 14.98 -4.00 14.94
C LYS A 63 15.30 -3.31 13.62
N LYS A 64 14.54 -3.60 12.55
CA LYS A 64 14.79 -3.06 11.22
C LYS A 64 14.07 -1.72 11.02
N ARG A 65 14.64 -0.85 10.19
CA ARG A 65 14.10 0.45 9.79
C ARG A 65 14.45 0.68 8.33
N GLY A 66 13.54 1.27 7.58
CA GLY A 66 13.73 1.48 6.15
C GLY A 66 12.44 1.81 5.44
N LEU A 67 12.56 2.19 4.18
CA LEU A 67 11.39 2.45 3.34
C LEU A 67 10.85 1.15 2.75
N GLY A 68 9.54 1.19 2.49
CA GLY A 68 8.80 0.14 1.84
C GLY A 68 8.75 -1.18 2.58
N ALA A 69 8.55 -2.26 1.83
CA ALA A 69 8.33 -3.58 2.40
C ALA A 69 9.64 -4.24 2.88
N HIS A 70 10.76 -4.01 2.17
CA HIS A 70 12.05 -4.67 2.39
C HIS A 70 13.02 -3.88 3.29
N PRO A 71 12.51 -3.31 4.40
CA PRO A 71 12.98 -2.07 5.04
C PRO A 71 14.27 -1.51 4.39
N ALA A 72 14.11 -0.97 3.18
CA ALA A 72 15.24 -0.62 2.32
C ALA A 72 15.98 0.62 2.86
N PRO A 73 17.32 0.70 2.70
CA PRO A 73 18.05 1.93 2.95
C PRO A 73 17.52 3.07 2.08
N LEU A 74 17.57 4.29 2.59
CA LEU A 74 17.23 5.49 1.84
C LEU A 74 18.17 5.60 0.64
N TYR A 75 17.60 5.79 -0.55
CA TYR A 75 18.29 5.83 -1.83
C TYR A 75 19.14 4.58 -2.13
N GLY A 76 18.91 3.48 -1.42
CA GLY A 76 19.67 2.23 -1.54
C GLY A 76 21.00 2.19 -0.78
N PHE A 77 21.41 3.27 -0.09
CA PHE A 77 22.71 3.31 0.60
C PHE A 77 22.72 4.00 1.97
N LEU A 78 21.73 4.81 2.30
CA LEU A 78 21.66 5.52 3.59
C LEU A 78 20.79 4.75 4.58
N THR A 79 21.41 4.14 5.59
CA THR A 79 20.67 3.52 6.69
C THR A 79 19.94 4.61 7.51
N PRO A 80 18.61 4.57 7.63
CA PRO A 80 17.89 5.55 8.42
C PRO A 80 18.22 5.38 9.91
N PRO A 81 18.26 6.48 10.69
CA PRO A 81 18.48 6.38 12.13
C PRO A 81 17.29 5.66 12.79
N ARG A 82 17.55 4.90 13.86
CA ARG A 82 16.47 4.41 14.73
C ARG A 82 16.07 5.52 15.69
N LEU A 83 14.80 5.91 15.67
CA LEU A 83 14.26 6.89 16.59
C LEU A 83 13.62 6.18 17.79
N SER A 84 13.86 6.70 19.00
CA SER A 84 13.05 6.36 20.18
C SER A 84 11.63 6.90 20.03
N ALA A 85 10.67 6.37 20.78
CA ALA A 85 9.27 6.84 20.71
C ALA A 85 9.12 8.37 20.93
N PRO A 86 9.81 9.02 21.88
CA PRO A 86 9.78 10.48 22.00
C PRO A 86 10.36 11.21 20.78
N GLN A 87 11.46 10.70 20.21
CA GLN A 87 12.06 11.27 19.02
C GLN A 87 11.12 11.15 17.81
N LEU A 88 10.52 9.97 17.60
CA LEU A 88 9.53 9.75 16.52
C LEU A 88 8.34 10.71 16.65
N ARG A 89 7.80 10.87 17.86
CA ARG A 89 6.71 11.82 18.14
C ARG A 89 7.13 13.26 17.85
N LEU A 90 8.32 13.67 18.29
CA LEU A 90 8.84 15.01 18.05
C LEU A 90 9.09 15.25 16.55
N THR A 91 9.67 14.29 15.84
CA THR A 91 9.87 14.33 14.39
C THR A 91 8.54 14.45 13.65
N GLY A 92 7.51 13.70 14.05
CA GLY A 92 6.17 13.80 13.49
C GLY A 92 5.52 15.16 13.75
N LEU A 93 5.59 15.68 14.98
CA LEU A 93 5.10 17.01 15.33
C LEU A 93 5.83 18.12 14.57
N ALA A 94 7.16 18.01 14.46
CA ALA A 94 7.98 18.96 13.70
C ALA A 94 7.65 18.90 12.21
N LEU A 95 7.41 17.70 11.67
CA LEU A 95 7.00 17.51 10.27
C LEU A 95 5.66 18.22 10.01
N ILE A 96 4.65 17.98 10.85
CA ILE A 96 3.35 18.66 10.78
C ILE A 96 3.53 20.17 10.90
N GLY A 97 4.32 20.63 11.87
CA GLY A 97 4.62 22.05 12.05
C GLY A 97 5.25 22.69 10.82
N CYS A 98 6.20 22.00 10.17
CA CYS A 98 6.81 22.46 8.92
C CYS A 98 5.79 22.50 7.77
N LEU A 99 4.92 21.49 7.64
CA LEU A 99 3.88 21.49 6.60
C LEU A 99 2.88 22.63 6.79
N LEU A 100 2.46 22.90 8.03
CA LEU A 100 1.57 24.02 8.35
C LEU A 100 2.27 25.37 8.12
N ALA A 101 3.54 25.49 8.51
CA ALA A 101 4.33 26.69 8.27
C ALA A 101 4.57 26.94 6.77
N ALA A 102 4.70 25.89 5.97
CA ALA A 102 4.79 25.98 4.51
C ALA A 102 3.50 26.47 3.84
N CYS A 103 2.36 26.43 4.52
CA CYS A 103 1.13 27.07 4.05
C CYS A 103 1.10 28.60 4.30
N THR A 104 2.12 29.15 4.96
CA THR A 104 2.26 30.58 5.22
C THR A 104 3.24 31.21 4.22
N PRO A 105 3.19 32.54 4.00
CA PRO A 105 4.15 33.21 3.13
C PRO A 105 5.58 33.27 3.73
N MET A 106 5.78 32.80 4.96
CA MET A 106 7.08 32.82 5.63
C MET A 106 7.95 31.67 5.14
N ALA A 107 8.84 31.94 4.18
CA ALA A 107 9.86 30.98 3.70
C ALA A 107 9.35 29.54 3.45
N PRO A 108 8.24 29.34 2.70
CA PRO A 108 7.58 28.04 2.58
C PRO A 108 8.50 26.94 2.04
N ARG A 109 9.42 27.28 1.13
CA ARG A 109 10.41 26.34 0.58
C ARG A 109 11.38 25.79 1.62
N VAL A 110 11.78 26.62 2.59
CA VAL A 110 12.65 26.18 3.69
C VAL A 110 11.91 25.18 4.56
N PHE A 111 10.65 25.47 4.89
CA PHE A 111 9.82 24.55 5.66
C PHE A 111 9.55 23.25 4.90
N LEU A 112 9.34 23.28 3.58
CA LEU A 112 9.22 22.08 2.75
C LEU A 112 10.51 21.27 2.70
N PHE A 113 11.68 21.91 2.63
CA PHE A 113 12.96 21.22 2.67
C PHE A 113 13.22 20.56 4.04
N VAL A 114 12.91 21.27 5.13
CA VAL A 114 12.99 20.68 6.48
C VAL A 114 11.97 19.54 6.63
N ALA A 115 10.76 19.68 6.11
CA ALA A 115 9.76 18.61 6.07
C ALA A 115 10.27 17.40 5.28
N TYR A 116 10.96 17.61 4.15
CA TYR A 116 11.61 16.53 3.41
C TYR A 116 12.62 15.77 4.28
N LEU A 117 13.53 16.47 4.97
CA LEU A 117 14.50 15.82 5.87
C LEU A 117 13.81 15.07 7.01
N LEU A 118 12.80 15.66 7.64
CA LEU A 118 12.01 15.03 8.70
C LEU A 118 11.25 13.80 8.17
N SER A 119 10.76 13.84 6.93
CA SER A 119 10.08 12.71 6.29
C SER A 119 11.00 11.51 6.10
N LEU A 120 12.28 11.75 5.75
CA LEU A 120 13.31 10.72 5.65
C LEU A 120 13.68 10.11 7.01
N CYS A 121 13.43 10.82 8.11
CA CYS A 121 13.57 10.25 9.46
C CYS A 121 12.31 9.50 9.91
N TYR A 122 11.13 10.04 9.58
CA TYR A 122 9.84 9.58 10.09
C TYR A 122 9.33 8.32 9.40
N PHE A 123 9.19 8.32 8.07
CA PHE A 123 8.55 7.22 7.33
C PHE A 123 9.28 5.87 7.46
N PRO A 124 10.63 5.83 7.54
CA PRO A 124 11.32 4.57 7.81
C PRO A 124 11.02 3.92 9.17
N GLN A 125 10.47 4.68 10.13
CA GLN A 125 10.04 4.14 11.43
C GLN A 125 8.69 3.45 11.38
N LEU A 126 7.90 3.68 10.32
CA LEU A 126 6.59 3.05 10.18
C LEU A 126 6.71 1.60 9.72
N TYR A 127 7.88 1.12 9.33
CA TYR A 127 8.08 -0.31 9.13
C TYR A 127 7.77 -1.09 10.44
N ALA A 128 6.99 -2.18 10.45
CA ALA A 128 6.40 -2.93 9.33
C ALA A 128 4.87 -2.74 9.21
N GLU A 129 4.37 -1.52 9.48
CA GLU A 129 2.96 -1.18 9.30
C GLU A 129 2.54 -1.38 7.84
N VAL A 130 1.81 -2.45 7.60
CA VAL A 130 1.40 -2.93 6.27
C VAL A 130 0.72 -1.89 5.39
N THR A 131 -0.12 -1.03 5.97
CA THR A 131 -0.81 0.05 5.24
C THR A 131 0.16 1.13 4.74
N CYS A 132 1.30 1.28 5.42
CA CYS A 132 2.40 2.18 5.08
C CYS A 132 3.59 1.50 4.39
N SER A 133 3.77 0.18 4.56
CA SER A 133 4.97 -0.59 4.21
C SER A 133 4.79 -1.29 2.87
N GLY A 134 5.13 -0.57 1.81
CA GLY A 134 5.16 -1.03 0.44
C GLY A 134 5.70 0.11 -0.41
N HIS A 135 4.86 0.70 -1.25
CA HIS A 135 5.19 1.91 -1.99
C HIS A 135 4.29 3.09 -1.61
N SER A 136 3.46 2.95 -0.57
CA SER A 136 2.45 3.95 -0.20
C SER A 136 3.08 5.30 0.18
N THR A 137 4.11 5.29 1.02
CA THR A 137 4.70 6.53 1.59
C THR A 137 5.84 7.13 0.78
N ILE A 138 6.35 6.42 -0.23
CA ILE A 138 7.61 6.79 -0.92
C ILE A 138 7.51 8.08 -1.74
N LEU A 139 6.29 8.48 -2.14
CA LEU A 139 6.09 9.71 -2.89
C LEU A 139 6.32 10.96 -2.04
N ILE A 140 6.10 10.87 -0.73
CA ILE A 140 6.07 12.05 0.14
C ILE A 140 7.44 12.75 0.19
N PRO A 141 8.56 12.05 0.47
CA PRO A 141 9.87 12.69 0.43
C PRO A 141 10.17 13.34 -0.93
N SER A 142 9.86 12.64 -2.02
CA SER A 142 10.10 13.12 -3.38
C SER A 142 9.33 14.40 -3.70
N LEU A 143 8.05 14.47 -3.34
CA LEU A 143 7.23 15.67 -3.59
C LEU A 143 7.66 16.84 -2.72
N LEU A 144 8.00 16.61 -1.45
CA LEU A 144 8.49 17.67 -0.56
C LEU A 144 9.79 18.28 -1.09
N LEU A 145 10.71 17.47 -1.60
CA LEU A 145 11.93 17.96 -2.23
C LEU A 145 11.62 18.78 -3.48
N LEU A 146 10.81 18.25 -4.41
CA LEU A 146 10.45 18.95 -5.64
C LEU A 146 9.73 20.28 -5.37
N LEU A 147 8.83 20.32 -4.38
CA LEU A 147 8.14 21.55 -3.96
C LEU A 147 9.08 22.52 -3.25
N SER A 148 10.08 22.04 -2.50
CA SER A 148 11.09 22.93 -1.89
C SER A 148 11.92 23.68 -2.93
N CYS A 149 12.01 23.13 -4.15
CA CYS A 149 12.65 23.78 -5.28
C CYS A 149 11.71 24.75 -6.03
N ALA A 150 10.44 24.92 -5.66
CA ALA A 150 9.49 25.73 -6.41
C ALA A 150 9.55 27.23 -6.04
N PRO A 151 10.23 28.11 -6.80
CA PRO A 151 10.42 29.51 -6.43
C PRO A 151 9.10 30.30 -6.35
N SER A 152 8.07 29.87 -7.07
CA SER A 152 6.73 30.45 -7.05
C SER A 152 6.00 30.36 -5.71
N LEU A 153 6.53 29.58 -4.76
CA LEU A 153 6.02 29.55 -3.39
C LEU A 153 6.50 30.75 -2.56
N ASP A 154 7.60 31.40 -2.94
CA ASP A 154 8.09 32.55 -2.19
C ASP A 154 7.29 33.81 -2.53
N HIS A 155 6.79 34.50 -1.51
CA HIS A 155 6.00 35.73 -1.65
C HIS A 155 6.72 36.85 -2.44
N GLN A 156 8.05 36.80 -2.54
CA GLN A 156 8.84 37.78 -3.27
C GLN A 156 8.84 37.56 -4.80
N VAL A 157 8.46 36.36 -5.26
CA VAL A 157 8.46 36.00 -6.67
C VAL A 157 7.09 36.33 -7.28
N LYS A 158 7.04 37.39 -8.09
CA LYS A 158 5.80 37.86 -8.73
C LYS A 158 5.35 36.99 -9.91
N SER A 159 6.25 36.22 -10.51
CA SER A 159 5.98 35.32 -11.63
C SER A 159 5.67 33.91 -11.15
N ARG A 160 4.57 33.33 -11.62
CA ARG A 160 4.21 31.96 -11.29
C ARG A 160 5.02 30.99 -12.16
N SER A 161 6.08 30.41 -11.60
CA SER A 161 6.87 29.35 -12.25
C SER A 161 6.10 28.03 -12.20
N GLU A 162 5.87 27.45 -13.38
CA GLU A 162 5.02 26.26 -13.55
C GLU A 162 5.81 24.96 -13.69
N TRP A 163 7.12 25.05 -13.98
CA TRP A 163 7.97 23.87 -14.13
C TRP A 163 7.97 22.92 -12.92
N PRO A 164 7.79 23.36 -11.64
CA PRO A 164 7.77 22.41 -10.53
C PRO A 164 6.60 21.43 -10.64
N LEU A 165 5.42 21.91 -11.07
CA LEU A 165 4.27 21.05 -11.30
C LEU A 165 4.49 20.13 -12.50
N VAL A 166 5.14 20.61 -13.56
CA VAL A 166 5.51 19.78 -14.72
C VAL A 166 6.44 18.63 -14.29
N LEU A 167 7.48 18.91 -13.51
CA LEU A 167 8.41 17.88 -13.02
C LEU A 167 7.75 16.89 -12.06
N ILE A 168 6.84 17.34 -11.19
CA ILE A 168 6.03 16.45 -10.34
C ILE A 168 5.13 15.54 -11.19
N ARG A 169 4.47 16.08 -12.22
CA ARG A 169 3.63 15.30 -13.14
C ARG A 169 4.45 14.25 -13.89
N ILE A 170 5.64 14.60 -14.38
CA ILE A 170 6.55 13.65 -15.03
C ILE A 170 7.00 12.56 -14.05
N TYR A 171 7.36 12.93 -12.81
CA TYR A 171 7.73 11.99 -11.75
C TYR A 171 6.62 10.95 -11.54
N LEU A 172 5.40 11.42 -11.27
CA LEU A 172 4.24 10.55 -11.00
C LEU A 172 3.88 9.71 -12.23
N ALA A 173 3.85 10.32 -13.41
CA ALA A 173 3.51 9.63 -14.65
C ALA A 173 4.50 8.51 -14.99
N SER A 174 5.80 8.70 -14.72
CA SER A 174 6.80 7.65 -14.89
C SER A 174 6.57 6.46 -13.95
N GLY A 175 6.14 6.71 -12.71
CA GLY A 175 5.82 5.66 -11.73
C GLY A 175 4.61 4.81 -12.15
N TYR A 176 3.52 5.45 -12.57
CA TYR A 176 2.34 4.73 -13.10
C TYR A 176 2.69 3.94 -14.35
N PHE A 177 3.38 4.57 -15.31
CA PHE A 177 3.80 3.90 -16.54
C PHE A 177 4.63 2.65 -16.25
N ALA A 178 5.64 2.77 -15.40
CA ALA A 178 6.49 1.65 -15.03
C ALA A 178 5.71 0.55 -14.29
N SER A 179 4.76 0.90 -13.43
CA SER A 179 3.89 -0.08 -12.77
C SER A 179 3.03 -0.88 -13.78
N GLY A 180 2.48 -0.20 -14.78
CA GLY A 180 1.75 -0.83 -15.88
C GLY A 180 2.66 -1.72 -16.73
N MET A 181 3.89 -1.27 -17.02
CA MET A 181 4.88 -2.05 -17.74
C MET A 181 5.32 -3.31 -16.97
N CYS A 182 5.46 -3.23 -15.64
CA CYS A 182 5.75 -4.40 -14.80
C CYS A 182 4.68 -5.48 -14.98
N LYS A 183 3.39 -5.10 -15.01
CA LYS A 183 2.27 -6.03 -15.24
C LYS A 183 2.33 -6.67 -16.62
N LEU A 184 2.60 -5.89 -17.67
CA LEU A 184 2.74 -6.39 -19.04
C LEU A 184 3.93 -7.33 -19.20
N LEU A 185 5.09 -6.98 -18.64
CA LEU A 185 6.31 -7.78 -18.75
C LEU A 185 6.25 -9.05 -17.92
N CYS A 186 5.72 -9.01 -16.69
CA CYS A 186 5.39 -10.23 -15.95
C CYS A 186 4.40 -11.09 -16.74
N GLY A 187 3.37 -10.47 -17.32
CA GLY A 187 2.40 -11.17 -18.14
C GLY A 187 3.04 -11.91 -19.32
N ALA A 188 3.91 -11.23 -20.07
CA ALA A 188 4.69 -11.85 -21.14
C ALA A 188 5.63 -12.94 -20.62
N ARG A 189 6.34 -12.70 -19.51
CA ARG A 189 7.29 -13.64 -18.92
C ARG A 189 6.65 -14.95 -18.47
N PHE A 190 5.40 -14.88 -18.01
CA PHE A 190 4.63 -16.02 -17.54
C PHE A 190 3.58 -16.49 -18.56
N GLN A 191 3.58 -15.93 -19.78
CA GLN A 191 2.65 -16.27 -20.87
C GLN A 191 1.17 -16.15 -20.45
N ARG A 192 0.84 -15.13 -19.66
CA ARG A 192 -0.51 -14.87 -19.14
C ARG A 192 -0.79 -13.38 -19.17
N PHE A 193 -1.88 -12.94 -19.80
CA PHE A 193 -2.20 -11.53 -19.81
C PHE A 193 -2.74 -11.06 -18.46
N TRP A 194 -2.08 -10.07 -17.86
CA TRP A 194 -2.48 -9.52 -16.56
C TRP A 194 -3.90 -8.94 -16.59
N GLY A 195 -4.29 -8.30 -17.70
CA GLY A 195 -5.59 -7.64 -17.86
C GLY A 195 -6.78 -8.61 -17.93
N TRP A 196 -6.57 -9.92 -17.82
CA TRP A 196 -7.65 -10.89 -17.63
C TRP A 196 -8.22 -10.80 -16.21
N GLY A 197 -9.55 -10.95 -16.09
CA GLY A 197 -10.28 -10.89 -14.84
C GLY A 197 -9.75 -11.77 -13.69
N PRO A 198 -9.27 -13.00 -13.94
CA PRO A 198 -8.70 -13.87 -12.90
C PRO A 198 -7.58 -13.24 -12.07
N THR A 199 -6.74 -12.39 -12.67
CA THR A 199 -5.67 -11.73 -11.92
C THR A 199 -6.23 -10.78 -10.87
N LEU A 200 -7.18 -9.93 -11.25
CA LEU A 200 -7.84 -9.03 -10.30
C LEU A 200 -8.68 -9.81 -9.29
N GLN A 201 -9.35 -10.89 -9.72
CA GLN A 201 -10.08 -11.77 -8.81
C GLN A 201 -9.15 -12.33 -7.73
N ALA A 202 -7.96 -12.81 -8.09
CA ALA A 202 -6.99 -13.34 -7.15
C ALA A 202 -6.54 -12.29 -6.13
N TYR A 203 -6.18 -11.08 -6.55
CA TYR A 203 -5.75 -10.03 -5.62
C TYR A 203 -6.86 -9.57 -4.67
N VAL A 204 -8.10 -9.48 -5.16
CA VAL A 204 -9.26 -9.15 -4.31
C VAL A 204 -9.56 -10.27 -3.33
N PHE A 205 -9.53 -11.52 -3.79
CA PHE A 205 -9.75 -12.70 -2.96
C PHE A 205 -8.68 -12.85 -1.86
N ASP A 206 -7.41 -12.61 -2.20
CA ASP A 206 -6.30 -12.56 -1.23
C ASP A 206 -6.54 -11.47 -0.17
N GLY A 207 -6.92 -10.27 -0.61
CA GLY A 207 -7.27 -9.17 0.31
C GLY A 207 -8.44 -9.52 1.23
N MET A 208 -9.37 -10.37 0.79
CA MET A 208 -10.48 -10.83 1.63
C MET A 208 -10.06 -11.82 2.74
N TRP A 209 -8.89 -12.45 2.63
CA TRP A 209 -8.31 -13.29 3.68
C TRP A 209 -7.56 -12.49 4.73
N SER A 210 -6.57 -11.71 4.29
CA SER A 210 -5.66 -10.98 5.17
C SER A 210 -6.23 -9.66 5.67
N ARG A 211 -7.17 -9.09 4.91
CA ARG A 211 -7.82 -7.80 5.18
C ARG A 211 -9.36 -7.84 5.00
N PRO A 212 -10.08 -8.83 5.59
CA PRO A 212 -11.54 -8.86 5.57
C PRO A 212 -12.17 -7.54 6.05
N THR A 213 -13.26 -7.16 5.40
CA THR A 213 -14.05 -5.98 5.75
C THR A 213 -15.26 -6.37 6.58
N ASP A 214 -15.57 -5.55 7.59
CA ASP A 214 -16.84 -5.65 8.33
C ASP A 214 -18.01 -4.99 7.59
N SER A 215 -17.72 -4.21 6.54
CA SER A 215 -18.77 -3.53 5.77
C SER A 215 -19.46 -4.51 4.84
N ALA A 216 -20.72 -4.81 5.13
CA ALA A 216 -21.56 -5.65 4.28
C ALA A 216 -21.68 -5.11 2.83
N VAL A 217 -21.64 -3.78 2.67
CA VAL A 217 -21.68 -3.14 1.34
C VAL A 217 -20.39 -3.45 0.57
N VAL A 218 -19.24 -3.26 1.19
CA VAL A 218 -17.93 -3.54 0.56
C VAL A 218 -17.80 -5.04 0.28
N ARG A 219 -18.20 -5.91 1.22
CA ARG A 219 -18.22 -7.36 1.03
C ARG A 219 -19.07 -7.76 -0.18
N ARG A 220 -20.26 -7.19 -0.32
CA ARG A 220 -21.14 -7.43 -1.48
C ARG A 220 -20.52 -6.96 -2.79
N LEU A 221 -19.85 -5.81 -2.80
CA LEU A 221 -19.12 -5.32 -3.97
C LEU A 221 -17.98 -6.26 -4.37
N GLN A 222 -17.19 -6.73 -3.40
CA GLN A 222 -16.14 -7.71 -3.63
C GLN A 222 -16.72 -9.02 -4.20
N GLN A 223 -17.78 -9.56 -3.60
CA GLN A 223 -18.44 -10.78 -4.08
C GLN A 223 -19.01 -10.61 -5.50
N GLN A 224 -19.63 -9.47 -5.81
CA GLN A 224 -20.13 -9.18 -7.15
C GLN A 224 -19.01 -9.09 -8.18
N LEU A 225 -17.89 -8.46 -7.83
CA LEU A 225 -16.70 -8.41 -8.70
C LEU A 225 -16.14 -9.81 -8.95
N LEU A 226 -16.00 -10.60 -7.88
CA LEU A 226 -15.42 -11.94 -7.94
C LEU A 226 -16.31 -12.92 -8.72
N THR A 227 -17.63 -12.84 -8.57
CA THR A 227 -18.57 -13.75 -9.27
C THR A 227 -18.93 -13.28 -10.69
N ARG A 228 -18.48 -12.09 -11.12
CA ARG A 228 -18.74 -11.54 -12.46
C ARG A 228 -17.41 -11.31 -13.20
N PRO A 229 -16.88 -12.32 -13.89
CA PRO A 229 -15.53 -12.26 -14.46
C PRO A 229 -15.39 -11.20 -15.56
N TRP A 230 -16.48 -10.85 -16.26
CA TRP A 230 -16.47 -9.74 -17.23
C TRP A 230 -16.19 -8.39 -16.58
N LEU A 231 -16.71 -8.16 -15.36
CA LEU A 231 -16.47 -6.93 -14.60
C LEU A 231 -15.02 -6.88 -14.11
N ALA A 232 -14.52 -8.01 -13.59
CA ALA A 232 -13.12 -8.13 -13.20
C ALA A 232 -12.19 -7.91 -14.40
N THR A 233 -12.52 -8.44 -15.57
CA THR A 233 -11.73 -8.27 -16.80
C THR A 233 -11.75 -6.82 -17.28
N ALA A 234 -12.92 -6.16 -17.29
CA ALA A 234 -13.01 -4.76 -17.66
C ALA A 234 -12.17 -3.86 -16.75
N LEU A 235 -12.22 -4.10 -15.43
CA LEU A 235 -11.42 -3.33 -14.46
C LEU A 235 -9.92 -3.67 -14.54
N ALA A 236 -9.56 -4.95 -14.71
CA ALA A 236 -8.17 -5.36 -14.86
C ALA A 236 -7.55 -4.76 -16.13
N SER A 237 -8.19 -4.93 -17.29
CA SER A 237 -7.76 -4.32 -18.55
C SER A 237 -7.74 -2.80 -18.46
N GLY A 238 -8.75 -2.20 -17.82
CA GLY A 238 -8.83 -0.76 -17.57
C GLY A 238 -7.67 -0.26 -16.73
N SER A 239 -7.24 -0.99 -15.69
CA SER A 239 -6.08 -0.61 -14.87
C SER A 239 -4.76 -0.66 -15.64
N VAL A 240 -4.53 -1.71 -16.45
CA VAL A 240 -3.33 -1.79 -17.30
C VAL A 240 -3.29 -0.65 -18.30
N LEU A 241 -4.42 -0.38 -18.96
CA LEU A 241 -4.53 0.73 -19.90
C LEU A 241 -4.31 2.08 -19.21
N PHE A 242 -4.94 2.30 -18.05
CA PHE A 242 -4.79 3.53 -17.28
C PHE A 242 -3.33 3.77 -16.86
N GLU A 243 -2.68 2.77 -16.26
CA GLU A 243 -1.29 2.90 -15.79
C GLU A 243 -0.31 3.13 -16.95
N THR A 244 -0.43 2.35 -18.05
CA THR A 244 0.46 2.47 -19.22
C THR A 244 0.20 3.73 -20.05
N SER A 245 -1.03 4.23 -20.10
CA SER A 245 -1.34 5.49 -20.79
C SER A 245 -1.04 6.73 -19.95
N PHE A 246 -0.74 6.59 -18.65
CA PHE A 246 -0.53 7.73 -17.75
C PHE A 246 0.64 8.62 -18.18
N ILE A 247 1.63 8.09 -18.90
CA ILE A 247 2.73 8.88 -19.48
C ILE A 247 2.25 9.95 -20.48
N LEU A 248 1.07 9.76 -21.06
CA LEU A 248 0.44 10.71 -21.98
C LEU A 248 -0.27 11.84 -21.24
N ALA A 249 -0.49 11.72 -19.92
CA ALA A 249 -1.20 12.72 -19.13
C ALA A 249 -0.65 14.15 -19.34
N PRO A 250 0.67 14.39 -19.33
CA PRO A 250 1.21 15.75 -19.50
C PRO A 250 1.04 16.36 -20.91
N THR A 251 0.50 15.63 -21.89
CA THR A 251 0.38 16.09 -23.28
C THR A 251 -0.91 16.84 -23.59
N SER A 252 -1.91 16.78 -22.70
CA SER A 252 -3.23 17.40 -22.89
C SER A 252 -3.89 17.71 -21.56
N ASP A 253 -4.49 18.90 -21.45
CA ASP A 253 -5.30 19.31 -20.28
C ASP A 253 -6.36 18.31 -19.90
N LEU A 254 -7.09 17.81 -20.91
CA LEU A 254 -8.13 16.84 -20.69
C LEU A 254 -7.55 15.55 -20.13
N LEU A 255 -6.43 15.08 -20.69
CA LEU A 255 -5.76 13.87 -20.20
C LEU A 255 -5.21 14.06 -18.79
N MET A 256 -4.67 15.23 -18.45
CA MET A 256 -4.25 15.51 -17.07
C MET A 256 -5.41 15.37 -16.09
N VAL A 257 -6.55 16.01 -16.38
CA VAL A 257 -7.72 15.95 -15.48
C VAL A 257 -8.25 14.53 -15.38
N LEU A 258 -8.39 13.82 -16.52
CA LEU A 258 -8.86 12.44 -16.55
C LEU A 258 -7.91 11.49 -15.81
N CYS A 259 -6.59 11.62 -15.98
CA CYS A 259 -5.61 10.81 -15.28
C CYS A 259 -5.56 11.14 -13.78
N GLY A 260 -5.70 12.42 -13.41
CA GLY A 260 -5.81 12.86 -12.01
C GLY A 260 -7.01 12.22 -11.32
N LEU A 261 -8.22 12.46 -11.82
CA LEU A 261 -9.47 11.89 -11.28
C LEU A 261 -9.48 10.36 -11.35
N GLY A 262 -8.97 9.79 -12.45
CA GLY A 262 -8.81 8.36 -12.63
C GLY A 262 -7.88 7.75 -11.57
N GLY A 263 -6.78 8.41 -11.24
CA GLY A 263 -5.87 7.98 -10.16
C GLY A 263 -6.52 7.98 -8.78
N PHE A 264 -7.34 9.00 -8.46
CA PHE A 264 -8.13 9.00 -7.23
C PHE A 264 -9.10 7.81 -7.19
N ALA A 265 -9.86 7.60 -8.26
CA ALA A 265 -10.80 6.49 -8.36
C ALA A 265 -10.10 5.12 -8.29
N PHE A 266 -8.92 5.00 -8.91
CA PHE A 266 -8.10 3.79 -8.90
C PHE A 266 -7.64 3.43 -7.47
N HIS A 267 -7.04 4.37 -6.74
CA HIS A 267 -6.60 4.10 -5.37
C HIS A 267 -7.76 3.87 -4.40
N PHE A 268 -8.88 4.57 -4.58
CA PHE A 268 -10.08 4.30 -3.79
C PHE A 268 -10.64 2.90 -4.08
N GLY A 269 -10.61 2.47 -5.33
CA GLY A 269 -10.94 1.10 -5.74
C GLY A 269 -10.05 0.06 -5.06
N ILE A 270 -8.73 0.29 -5.00
CA ILE A 270 -7.79 -0.59 -4.28
C ILE A 270 -8.12 -0.65 -2.78
N LEU A 271 -8.37 0.48 -2.14
CA LEU A 271 -8.74 0.53 -0.73
C LEU A 271 -10.04 -0.25 -0.47
N LEU A 272 -11.08 -0.04 -1.28
CA LEU A 272 -12.36 -0.72 -1.12
C LEU A 272 -12.24 -2.23 -1.41
N LEU A 273 -11.60 -2.62 -2.50
CA LEU A 273 -11.63 -4.00 -2.98
C LEU A 273 -10.53 -4.87 -2.36
N GLN A 274 -9.38 -4.29 -2.02
CA GLN A 274 -8.19 -5.02 -1.55
C GLN A 274 -7.74 -4.60 -0.13
N GLY A 275 -8.34 -3.56 0.45
CA GLY A 275 -8.03 -3.11 1.81
C GLY A 275 -6.67 -2.42 1.95
N LEU A 276 -6.08 -1.94 0.85
CA LEU A 276 -4.76 -1.30 0.86
C LEU A 276 -4.90 0.22 0.72
N ASP A 277 -4.34 0.95 1.68
CA ASP A 277 -4.46 2.42 1.74
C ASP A 277 -3.35 3.13 0.96
N PHE A 278 -3.57 3.26 -0.34
CA PHE A 278 -2.82 4.21 -1.15
C PHE A 278 -3.46 5.60 -1.14
N VAL A 279 -4.71 5.73 -0.70
CA VAL A 279 -5.46 6.98 -0.80
C VAL A 279 -4.80 8.04 0.10
N THR A 280 -4.45 7.68 1.34
CA THR A 280 -3.86 8.62 2.30
C THR A 280 -2.57 9.27 1.79
N PHE A 281 -1.75 8.55 1.02
CA PHE A 281 -0.40 8.99 0.66
C PHE A 281 -0.22 9.35 -0.83
N TRP A 282 -0.93 8.67 -1.74
CA TRP A 282 -0.83 8.93 -3.19
C TRP A 282 -1.83 9.98 -3.66
N SER A 283 -3.04 10.00 -3.12
CA SER A 283 -4.09 10.92 -3.58
C SER A 283 -3.71 12.40 -3.43
N PRO A 284 -3.03 12.87 -2.36
CA PRO A 284 -2.54 14.25 -2.30
C PRO A 284 -1.56 14.60 -3.45
N ALA A 285 -0.73 13.65 -3.88
CA ALA A 285 0.20 13.84 -4.99
C ALA A 285 -0.53 14.08 -6.32
N LEU A 286 -1.63 13.36 -6.53
CA LEU A 286 -2.45 13.45 -7.74
C LEU A 286 -3.12 14.81 -7.92
N LEU A 287 -3.23 15.62 -6.86
CA LEU A 287 -3.69 17.00 -6.99
C LEU A 287 -2.81 17.82 -7.95
N ALA A 288 -1.55 17.45 -8.16
CA ALA A 288 -0.68 18.09 -9.16
C ALA A 288 -1.26 18.03 -10.59
N PHE A 289 -2.13 17.06 -10.89
CA PHE A 289 -2.84 16.94 -12.17
C PHE A 289 -4.14 17.74 -12.24
N LEU A 290 -4.69 18.14 -11.09
CA LEU A 290 -5.95 18.89 -10.98
C LEU A 290 -5.72 20.38 -10.70
N VAL A 291 -4.54 20.74 -10.19
CA VAL A 291 -4.17 22.10 -9.81
C VAL A 291 -3.06 22.61 -10.73
N GLY A 292 -3.17 23.87 -11.17
CA GLY A 292 -2.19 24.55 -12.01
C GLY A 292 -2.81 25.19 -13.24
N VAL A 293 -1.97 25.83 -14.07
CA VAL A 293 -2.37 26.35 -15.38
C VAL A 293 -2.42 25.18 -16.38
N PRO A 294 -3.39 25.17 -17.33
CA PRO A 294 -3.42 24.21 -18.42
C PRO A 294 -2.07 24.07 -19.13
N SER A 295 -1.77 22.89 -19.69
CA SER A 295 -0.62 22.43 -20.47
C SER A 295 -0.37 23.23 -21.76
N ARG A 296 -0.45 24.56 -21.68
CA ARG A 296 0.01 25.44 -22.75
C ARG A 296 1.53 25.44 -22.67
N GLU A 297 2.11 24.43 -23.32
CA GLU A 297 3.54 24.23 -23.53
C GLU A 297 4.32 23.83 -22.25
N PRO A 298 4.21 22.57 -21.79
CA PRO A 298 5.01 22.07 -20.66
C PRO A 298 6.52 22.28 -20.88
N TRP A 299 6.96 22.25 -22.15
CA TRP A 299 8.34 22.53 -22.53
C TRP A 299 8.74 23.99 -22.34
N THR A 300 7.83 24.94 -22.56
CA THR A 300 8.10 26.35 -22.33
C THR A 300 8.33 26.61 -20.83
N ALA A 301 7.53 25.99 -19.96
CA ALA A 301 7.77 26.06 -18.51
C ALA A 301 9.15 25.51 -18.12
N VAL A 302 9.53 24.35 -18.67
CA VAL A 302 10.85 23.72 -18.43
C VAL A 302 12.00 24.62 -18.92
N LEU A 303 11.88 25.18 -20.14
CA LEU A 303 12.88 26.08 -20.72
C LEU A 303 13.00 27.38 -19.91
N GLN A 304 11.89 27.92 -19.41
CA GLN A 304 11.90 29.08 -18.51
C GLN A 304 12.62 28.77 -17.19
N GLY A 305 12.34 27.60 -16.60
CA GLY A 305 13.05 27.14 -15.40
C GLY A 305 14.56 27.04 -15.62
N TRP A 306 14.98 26.48 -16.74
CA TRP A 306 16.38 26.41 -17.14
C TRP A 306 17.02 27.80 -17.31
N ALA A 307 16.35 28.72 -18.01
CA ALA A 307 16.89 30.02 -18.37
C ALA A 307 16.94 31.03 -17.21
N HIS A 308 15.96 30.98 -16.30
CA HIS A 308 15.76 32.03 -15.30
C HIS A 308 15.87 31.55 -13.85
N GLU A 309 15.76 30.24 -13.60
CA GLU A 309 15.66 29.68 -12.25
C GLU A 309 16.59 28.47 -12.07
N THR A 310 17.71 28.45 -12.80
CA THR A 310 18.62 27.30 -12.94
C THR A 310 19.04 26.69 -11.60
N GLY A 311 19.29 27.53 -10.59
CA GLY A 311 19.73 27.08 -9.25
C GLY A 311 18.71 26.20 -8.52
N PHE A 312 17.42 26.39 -8.78
CA PHE A 312 16.36 25.55 -8.22
C PHE A 312 15.88 24.48 -9.20
N PHE A 313 15.89 24.81 -10.49
CA PHE A 313 15.47 23.91 -11.55
C PHE A 313 16.40 22.69 -11.66
N LEU A 314 17.73 22.88 -11.62
CA LEU A 314 18.68 21.80 -11.87
C LEU A 314 18.61 20.66 -10.83
N PRO A 315 18.57 20.91 -9.50
CA PRO A 315 18.38 19.84 -8.52
C PRO A 315 17.06 19.08 -8.72
N ALA A 316 15.96 19.78 -8.99
CA ALA A 316 14.66 19.16 -9.24
C ALA A 316 14.66 18.31 -10.52
N LEU A 317 15.27 18.82 -11.59
CA LEU A 317 15.40 18.09 -12.86
C LEU A 317 16.22 16.81 -12.67
N ILE A 318 17.37 16.89 -12.00
CA ILE A 318 18.22 15.70 -11.71
C ILE A 318 17.41 14.68 -10.91
N TYR A 319 16.70 15.12 -9.88
CA TYR A 319 15.90 14.23 -9.04
C TYR A 319 14.77 13.54 -9.84
N THR A 320 14.04 14.29 -10.67
CA THR A 320 13.03 13.71 -11.56
C THR A 320 13.65 12.78 -12.61
N ALA A 321 14.83 13.11 -13.16
CA ALA A 321 15.53 12.25 -14.11
C ALA A 321 15.95 10.91 -13.48
N LEU A 322 16.38 10.90 -12.21
CA LEU A 322 16.69 9.67 -11.48
C LEU A 322 15.45 8.79 -11.30
N GLN A 323 14.29 9.37 -11.00
CA GLN A 323 13.02 8.63 -10.97
C GLN A 323 12.67 8.05 -12.34
N VAL A 324 12.76 8.86 -13.41
CA VAL A 324 12.46 8.40 -14.78
C VAL A 324 13.42 7.28 -15.18
N LEU A 325 14.71 7.39 -14.86
CA LEU A 325 15.69 6.33 -15.10
C LEU A 325 15.31 5.05 -14.34
N THR A 326 14.94 5.17 -13.06
CA THR A 326 14.50 4.04 -12.22
C THR A 326 13.26 3.35 -12.80
N ALA A 327 12.29 4.15 -13.25
CA ALA A 327 11.06 3.71 -13.88
C ALA A 327 11.32 2.99 -15.21
N LEU A 328 12.12 3.56 -16.11
CA LEU A 328 12.40 3.00 -17.44
C LEU A 328 13.31 1.76 -17.38
N THR A 329 14.23 1.71 -16.42
CA THR A 329 15.08 0.53 -16.18
C THR A 329 14.37 -0.57 -15.40
N LEU A 330 13.16 -0.28 -14.87
CA LEU A 330 12.40 -1.17 -14.00
C LEU A 330 13.27 -1.68 -12.85
N ARG A 331 14.06 -0.78 -12.22
CA ARG A 331 15.12 -1.15 -11.29
C ARG A 331 14.64 -2.11 -10.20
N ASP A 332 13.56 -1.77 -9.49
CA ASP A 332 13.03 -2.58 -8.37
C ASP A 332 12.50 -3.95 -8.83
N PHE A 333 12.23 -4.11 -10.12
CA PHE A 333 11.82 -5.38 -10.69
C PHE A 333 12.98 -6.40 -10.73
N TRP A 334 14.21 -5.91 -10.91
CA TRP A 334 15.40 -6.74 -11.16
C TRP A 334 16.45 -6.70 -10.05
N LEU A 335 16.53 -5.61 -9.30
CA LEU A 335 17.59 -5.29 -8.34
C LEU A 335 17.02 -4.90 -6.98
N ASP A 336 17.89 -4.61 -6.01
CA ASP A 336 17.50 -4.09 -4.70
C ASP A 336 16.82 -2.72 -4.80
N ASP A 337 15.88 -2.49 -3.87
CA ASP A 337 15.11 -1.26 -3.71
C ASP A 337 16.00 -0.01 -3.55
N ILE A 338 15.76 1.02 -4.36
CA ILE A 338 16.42 2.35 -4.28
C ILE A 338 15.46 3.46 -3.84
N LEU A 339 14.54 3.11 -2.93
CA LEU A 339 13.47 3.98 -2.46
C LEU A 339 14.01 5.32 -1.91
N PRO A 340 13.34 6.46 -2.18
CA PRO A 340 11.99 6.60 -2.71
C PRO A 340 11.86 6.52 -4.24
N PHE A 341 12.96 6.37 -4.98
CA PHE A 341 12.84 6.09 -6.41
C PHE A 341 12.32 4.68 -6.61
N SER A 342 11.33 4.54 -7.49
CA SER A 342 10.69 3.25 -7.64
C SER A 342 9.97 3.10 -8.98
N CYS A 343 10.02 1.90 -9.55
CA CYS A 343 9.18 1.50 -10.68
C CYS A 343 7.81 0.98 -10.24
N CYS A 344 7.53 0.99 -8.93
CA CYS A 344 6.28 0.59 -8.30
C CYS A 344 5.75 -0.77 -8.80
N PRO A 345 6.51 -1.89 -8.63
CA PRO A 345 6.17 -3.22 -9.13
C PRO A 345 5.02 -3.88 -8.34
N MET A 346 3.94 -3.14 -8.11
CA MET A 346 2.79 -3.56 -7.32
C MET A 346 1.85 -4.43 -8.15
N PHE A 347 1.41 -5.54 -7.54
CA PHE A 347 0.45 -6.48 -8.13
C PHE A 347 0.88 -7.03 -9.48
N MET A 348 2.18 -7.14 -9.79
CA MET A 348 2.66 -7.45 -11.14
C MET A 348 2.38 -8.89 -11.62
N LEU A 349 2.21 -9.86 -10.71
CA LEU A 349 2.07 -11.27 -11.09
C LEU A 349 0.69 -11.57 -11.69
N PRO A 350 0.60 -12.27 -12.85
CA PRO A 350 -0.66 -12.68 -13.47
C PRO A 350 -1.20 -13.95 -12.78
N ARG A 351 -1.92 -13.76 -11.68
CA ARG A 351 -2.42 -14.82 -10.81
C ARG A 351 -3.81 -15.31 -11.23
N ASN A 352 -4.19 -16.48 -10.73
CA ASN A 352 -5.54 -17.01 -10.88
C ASN A 352 -5.97 -17.63 -9.55
N PRO A 353 -7.23 -17.44 -9.09
CA PRO A 353 -7.72 -18.08 -7.86
C PRO A 353 -7.75 -19.62 -7.95
N PHE A 354 -7.86 -20.18 -9.15
CA PHE A 354 -8.12 -21.59 -9.43
C PHE A 354 -7.04 -22.26 -10.28
N ASP A 355 -5.76 -21.91 -10.09
CA ASP A 355 -4.66 -22.56 -10.80
C ASP A 355 -3.68 -23.25 -9.85
N GLU A 356 -2.80 -24.06 -10.43
CA GLU A 356 -1.77 -24.80 -9.70
C GLU A 356 -0.67 -23.92 -9.11
N TRP A 357 -0.60 -22.63 -9.46
CA TRP A 357 0.41 -21.73 -8.93
C TRP A 357 0.27 -21.58 -7.41
N PRO A 358 1.35 -21.19 -6.71
CA PRO A 358 1.31 -21.03 -5.27
C PRO A 358 0.17 -20.11 -4.80
N LYS A 359 -0.48 -20.57 -3.73
CA LYS A 359 -1.49 -19.86 -2.97
C LYS A 359 -0.95 -19.64 -1.58
N TRP A 360 -1.07 -18.42 -1.07
CA TRP A 360 -0.61 -18.10 0.27
C TRP A 360 -1.48 -17.02 0.88
N TRP A 361 -2.11 -17.35 1.99
CA TRP A 361 -3.10 -16.51 2.66
C TRP A 361 -2.81 -16.41 4.15
N THR A 362 -3.44 -15.43 4.78
CA THR A 362 -3.34 -15.21 6.21
C THR A 362 -4.71 -14.90 6.76
N MET A 363 -5.07 -15.56 7.86
CA MET A 363 -6.17 -15.15 8.72
C MET A 363 -5.59 -14.58 10.00
N THR A 364 -6.13 -13.46 10.45
CA THR A 364 -5.72 -12.85 11.71
C THR A 364 -6.91 -12.20 12.39
N ASP A 365 -6.87 -12.19 13.73
CA ASP A 365 -7.79 -11.41 14.56
C ASP A 365 -7.29 -9.97 14.80
N SER A 366 -6.20 -9.57 14.14
CA SER A 366 -5.75 -8.18 14.09
C SER A 366 -6.74 -7.32 13.32
N PRO A 367 -6.99 -6.07 13.72
CA PRO A 367 -6.58 -5.39 14.94
C PRO A 367 -7.65 -5.57 15.99
N LEU A 368 -7.28 -5.16 17.20
CA LEU A 368 -8.10 -5.16 18.41
C LEU A 368 -9.44 -4.38 18.28
N SER A 369 -9.73 -3.72 17.14
CA SER A 369 -10.99 -2.99 16.85
C SER A 369 -11.86 -3.56 15.72
N GLY A 370 -11.58 -4.77 15.21
CA GLY A 370 -12.51 -5.51 14.35
C GLY A 370 -12.20 -5.52 12.85
N SER A 371 -11.42 -4.57 12.33
CA SER A 371 -11.12 -4.51 10.89
C SER A 371 -9.63 -4.68 10.57
N THR A 372 -9.26 -5.85 10.06
CA THR A 372 -7.92 -6.20 9.51
C THR A 372 -7.36 -5.24 8.46
N ARG A 373 -8.14 -4.27 7.97
CA ARG A 373 -7.74 -3.26 6.97
C ARG A 373 -6.94 -2.08 7.52
N ILE A 374 -6.70 -2.02 8.82
CA ILE A 374 -5.88 -0.95 9.43
C ILE A 374 -4.48 -1.45 9.78
N VAL A 375 -3.73 -0.63 10.51
CA VAL A 375 -2.36 -0.89 10.96
C VAL A 375 -2.24 -2.19 11.73
N GLY A 376 -1.18 -2.94 11.42
CA GLY A 376 -0.93 -4.25 12.02
C GLY A 376 -1.68 -5.40 11.35
N ALA A 377 -2.22 -5.18 10.14
CA ALA A 377 -2.63 -6.27 9.26
C ALA A 377 -1.45 -7.22 9.03
N MET A 378 -1.71 -8.53 9.03
CA MET A 378 -0.69 -9.55 8.80
C MET A 378 -0.68 -9.91 7.32
N GLU A 379 0.03 -9.13 6.50
CA GLU A 379 0.17 -9.48 5.07
C GLU A 379 0.78 -10.86 4.90
N PRO A 380 0.24 -11.68 3.99
CA PRO A 380 0.71 -13.05 3.81
C PRO A 380 2.19 -13.17 3.47
N LEU A 381 2.77 -12.17 2.82
CA LEU A 381 4.18 -12.19 2.47
C LEU A 381 5.08 -11.56 3.55
N TYR A 382 4.66 -10.47 4.20
CA TYR A 382 5.54 -9.69 5.09
C TYR A 382 5.69 -10.28 6.49
N TRP A 383 4.75 -11.12 6.91
CA TRP A 383 4.75 -11.77 8.23
C TRP A 383 4.83 -13.29 8.11
N SER A 384 5.49 -13.80 7.07
CA SER A 384 5.38 -15.21 6.68
C SER A 384 6.45 -16.11 7.31
N PRO A 385 6.07 -17.18 8.02
CA PRO A 385 7.00 -18.24 8.39
C PRO A 385 7.56 -19.00 7.18
N ALA A 386 6.87 -18.94 6.04
CA ALA A 386 7.29 -19.63 4.82
C ALA A 386 8.28 -18.82 3.98
N SER A 387 8.55 -17.55 4.30
CA SER A 387 9.43 -16.70 3.49
C SER A 387 10.81 -16.51 4.12
N PRO A 388 11.92 -16.77 3.40
CA PRO A 388 13.25 -16.48 3.88
C PRO A 388 13.55 -14.97 3.84
N ILE A 389 12.83 -14.19 3.04
CA ILE A 389 13.03 -12.74 2.88
C ILE A 389 12.33 -11.98 4.02
N PHE A 390 11.11 -12.40 4.34
CA PHE A 390 10.26 -11.82 5.38
C PHE A 390 10.07 -12.77 6.54
N SER A 391 11.18 -13.35 7.02
CA SER A 391 11.14 -14.47 7.96
C SER A 391 10.47 -14.10 9.28
N MET A 392 9.41 -14.83 9.59
CA MET A 392 8.70 -14.84 10.86
C MET A 392 8.70 -16.28 11.40
N PRO A 393 9.83 -16.79 11.93
CA PRO A 393 9.89 -18.15 12.41
C PRO A 393 8.87 -18.36 13.54
N MET A 394 8.40 -19.59 13.74
CA MET A 394 7.32 -19.86 14.71
C MET A 394 7.66 -19.46 16.15
N THR A 395 8.94 -19.42 16.50
CA THR A 395 9.44 -18.89 17.78
C THR A 395 9.18 -17.39 17.95
N GLU A 396 9.24 -16.61 16.87
CA GLU A 396 8.88 -15.19 16.84
C GLU A 396 7.36 -15.00 16.71
N ALA A 397 6.69 -15.80 15.86
CA ALA A 397 5.24 -15.75 15.68
C ALA A 397 4.46 -15.99 16.98
N ALA A 398 5.01 -16.79 17.90
CA ALA A 398 4.45 -17.04 19.23
C ALA A 398 4.43 -15.79 20.13
N LYS A 399 5.24 -14.76 19.84
CA LYS A 399 5.26 -13.48 20.57
C LYS A 399 4.17 -12.51 20.11
N LEU A 400 3.52 -12.78 18.97
CA LEU A 400 2.47 -11.92 18.44
C LEU A 400 1.27 -11.88 19.41
N PRO A 401 0.71 -10.70 19.70
CA PRO A 401 -0.46 -10.58 20.56
C PRO A 401 -1.73 -11.07 19.86
N GLN A 402 -1.73 -11.07 18.52
CA GLN A 402 -2.80 -11.56 17.67
C GLN A 402 -2.71 -13.05 17.45
N LYS A 403 -3.85 -13.69 17.19
CA LYS A 403 -3.92 -15.05 16.65
C LYS A 403 -3.81 -14.97 15.14
N VAL A 404 -2.90 -15.76 14.60
CA VAL A 404 -2.57 -15.73 13.17
C VAL A 404 -2.42 -17.14 12.64
N VAL A 405 -2.99 -17.36 11.46
CA VAL A 405 -2.81 -18.58 10.66
C VAL A 405 -2.33 -18.18 9.27
N TRP A 406 -1.18 -18.68 8.87
CA TRP A 406 -0.69 -18.63 7.49
C TRP A 406 -0.91 -19.98 6.85
N PHE A 407 -1.42 -20.01 5.63
CA PHE A 407 -1.73 -21.27 4.96
C PHE A 407 -1.80 -21.12 3.46
N GLY A 408 -1.66 -22.25 2.77
CA GLY A 408 -1.76 -22.27 1.32
C GLY A 408 -1.19 -23.53 0.71
N ALA A 409 -0.89 -23.44 -0.58
CA ALA A 409 -0.26 -24.49 -1.37
C ALA A 409 0.93 -23.89 -2.13
N THR A 410 1.99 -24.65 -2.28
CA THR A 410 3.24 -24.21 -2.91
C THR A 410 3.69 -25.15 -4.02
N ARG A 411 2.80 -26.05 -4.45
CA ARG A 411 2.99 -26.85 -5.67
C ARG A 411 3.21 -25.96 -6.87
N HIS A 412 3.99 -26.47 -7.83
CA HIS A 412 4.22 -25.84 -9.12
C HIS A 412 4.70 -24.39 -9.00
N THR A 413 5.55 -24.11 -7.99
CA THR A 413 6.11 -22.78 -7.78
C THR A 413 7.01 -22.43 -8.96
N PRO A 414 6.72 -21.37 -9.75
CA PRO A 414 7.58 -20.91 -10.83
C PRO A 414 9.00 -20.65 -10.30
N THR A 415 10.02 -21.00 -11.09
CA THR A 415 11.43 -20.91 -10.69
C THR A 415 11.80 -19.53 -10.14
N GLU A 416 11.24 -18.48 -10.73
CA GLU A 416 11.47 -17.07 -10.36
C GLU A 416 10.91 -16.73 -8.98
N LEU A 417 9.88 -17.46 -8.53
CA LEU A 417 9.19 -17.25 -7.26
C LEU A 417 9.76 -18.13 -6.13
N ARG A 418 10.54 -19.17 -6.45
CA ARG A 418 11.09 -20.11 -5.45
C ARG A 418 11.94 -19.42 -4.38
N LYS A 419 12.62 -18.32 -4.72
CA LYS A 419 13.42 -17.52 -3.76
C LYS A 419 12.60 -16.90 -2.62
N PHE A 420 11.28 -16.77 -2.79
CA PHE A 420 10.38 -16.21 -1.77
C PHE A 420 9.86 -17.26 -0.79
N LEU A 421 10.18 -18.54 -0.99
CA LEU A 421 9.75 -19.65 -0.15
C LEU A 421 10.95 -20.41 0.42
N HIS A 422 10.84 -20.81 1.67
CA HIS A 422 11.78 -21.71 2.32
C HIS A 422 11.81 -23.07 1.58
N PRO A 423 12.98 -23.71 1.42
CA PRO A 423 13.09 -24.99 0.71
C PRO A 423 12.14 -26.07 1.24
N GLU A 424 11.93 -26.13 2.55
CA GLU A 424 11.02 -27.04 3.23
C GLU A 424 9.53 -26.76 2.96
N CYS A 425 9.22 -25.56 2.47
CA CYS A 425 7.87 -25.16 2.09
C CYS A 425 7.61 -25.31 0.59
N LEU A 426 8.58 -25.74 -0.23
CA LEU A 426 8.40 -25.87 -1.67
C LEU A 426 7.64 -27.16 -2.05
N GLU A 427 6.84 -27.07 -3.12
CA GLU A 427 6.16 -28.22 -3.75
C GLU A 427 5.16 -28.98 -2.85
N LEU A 428 4.60 -28.31 -1.85
CA LEU A 428 3.66 -28.92 -0.91
C LEU A 428 2.19 -28.65 -1.29
N PRO A 429 1.31 -29.68 -1.29
CA PRO A 429 -0.12 -29.51 -1.59
C PRO A 429 -0.85 -28.64 -0.58
N PHE A 430 -0.36 -28.65 0.65
CA PHE A 430 -0.95 -27.93 1.76
C PHE A 430 0.15 -27.65 2.78
N VAL A 431 0.27 -26.39 3.16
CA VAL A 431 1.18 -25.90 4.18
C VAL A 431 0.38 -24.98 5.07
N TYR A 432 0.58 -25.07 6.38
CA TYR A 432 0.05 -24.09 7.31
C TYR A 432 0.98 -23.90 8.50
N PHE A 433 0.89 -22.70 9.07
CA PHE A 433 1.54 -22.28 10.30
C PHE A 433 0.51 -21.52 11.14
N ALA A 434 0.50 -21.75 12.44
CA ALA A 434 -0.39 -21.03 13.36
C ALA A 434 0.32 -20.79 14.68
N ASN A 435 0.18 -19.59 15.25
CA ASN A 435 0.77 -19.27 16.56
C ASN A 435 -0.11 -19.71 17.75
N PHE A 436 -1.10 -20.54 17.47
CA PHE A 436 -1.98 -21.19 18.43
C PHE A 436 -2.46 -22.52 17.87
N GLU A 437 -3.04 -23.35 18.73
CA GLU A 437 -3.57 -24.65 18.32
C GLU A 437 -4.90 -24.49 17.57
N LEU A 438 -4.97 -25.07 16.36
CA LEU A 438 -6.19 -25.09 15.55
C LEU A 438 -7.00 -26.35 15.82
N SER A 439 -8.32 -26.21 15.86
CA SER A 439 -9.20 -27.38 15.90
C SER A 439 -9.10 -28.20 14.60
N ALA A 440 -9.36 -29.50 14.70
CA ALA A 440 -9.46 -30.37 13.52
C ALA A 440 -10.54 -29.87 12.51
N PRO A 441 -11.74 -29.40 12.94
CA PRO A 441 -12.71 -28.79 12.04
C PRO A 441 -12.18 -27.61 11.24
N LEU A 442 -11.53 -26.63 11.87
CA LEU A 442 -11.01 -25.45 11.18
C LEU A 442 -9.88 -25.84 10.22
N LYS A 443 -8.95 -26.69 10.66
CA LYS A 443 -7.87 -27.20 9.80
C LYS A 443 -8.41 -27.92 8.56
N ALA A 444 -9.45 -28.75 8.72
CA ALA A 444 -10.06 -29.46 7.60
C ALA A 444 -10.71 -28.51 6.59
N LYS A 445 -11.40 -27.45 7.05
CA LYS A 445 -11.99 -26.43 6.15
C LYS A 445 -10.93 -25.62 5.40
N ILE A 446 -9.88 -25.20 6.10
CA ILE A 446 -8.75 -24.49 5.47
C ILE A 446 -8.13 -25.38 4.37
N GLN A 447 -7.85 -26.64 4.70
CA GLN A 447 -7.29 -27.59 3.73
C GLN A 447 -8.22 -27.81 2.53
N ALA A 448 -9.54 -27.88 2.75
CA ALA A 448 -10.51 -28.02 1.68
C ALA A 448 -10.52 -26.80 0.73
N VAL A 449 -10.48 -25.57 1.27
CA VAL A 449 -10.38 -24.37 0.43
C VAL A 449 -9.07 -24.34 -0.37
N VAL A 450 -7.95 -24.66 0.28
CA VAL A 450 -6.66 -24.69 -0.42
C VAL A 450 -6.69 -25.71 -1.55
N ALA A 451 -7.21 -26.91 -1.30
CA ALA A 451 -7.34 -27.95 -2.31
C ALA A 451 -8.25 -27.49 -3.47
N GLU A 452 -9.36 -26.83 -3.16
CA GLU A 452 -10.30 -26.31 -4.15
C GLU A 452 -9.63 -25.28 -5.08
N CYS A 453 -8.94 -24.29 -4.50
CA CYS A 453 -8.23 -23.26 -5.25
C CYS A 453 -6.99 -23.79 -6.00
N ALA A 454 -6.31 -24.80 -5.48
CA ALA A 454 -5.10 -25.38 -6.08
C ALA A 454 -5.39 -26.55 -7.05
N SER A 455 -6.67 -26.84 -7.35
CA SER A 455 -7.10 -27.98 -8.16
C SER A 455 -6.96 -27.78 -9.69
N GLY A 456 -6.65 -26.58 -10.17
CA GLY A 456 -6.58 -26.27 -11.60
C GLY A 456 -5.31 -26.74 -12.31
N SER A 457 -5.31 -26.72 -13.65
CA SER A 457 -4.17 -27.16 -14.48
C SER A 457 -3.20 -26.02 -14.84
N SER A 458 -1.96 -26.41 -15.16
CA SER A 458 -0.88 -25.54 -15.68
C SER A 458 -1.17 -24.89 -17.03
N THR A 459 -2.00 -25.53 -17.85
CA THR A 459 -2.12 -25.28 -19.30
C THR A 459 -3.19 -24.27 -19.71
N GLY A 460 -3.86 -23.61 -18.75
CA GLY A 460 -4.51 -22.33 -19.04
C GLY A 460 -5.87 -22.37 -19.73
N GLU A 461 -6.78 -23.25 -19.31
CA GLU A 461 -8.21 -22.95 -19.46
C GLU A 461 -8.74 -22.44 -18.13
N PRO A 462 -8.80 -21.10 -17.91
CA PRO A 462 -9.23 -20.52 -16.65
C PRO A 462 -10.76 -20.58 -16.48
N GLU A 463 -11.45 -21.54 -17.12
CA GLU A 463 -12.92 -21.62 -17.16
C GLU A 463 -13.54 -21.52 -15.77
N ARG A 464 -12.91 -22.11 -14.76
CA ARG A 464 -13.37 -22.05 -13.37
C ARG A 464 -13.39 -20.64 -12.79
N ALA A 465 -12.39 -19.80 -13.10
CA ALA A 465 -12.38 -18.40 -12.66
C ALA A 465 -13.42 -17.56 -13.42
N TRP A 466 -13.82 -18.02 -14.61
CA TRP A 466 -14.90 -17.46 -15.41
C TRP A 466 -16.28 -18.03 -15.06
N ASP A 467 -16.35 -19.06 -14.22
CA ASP A 467 -17.59 -19.57 -13.67
C ASP A 467 -17.90 -18.88 -12.33
N GLY A 468 -18.94 -18.05 -12.34
CA GLY A 468 -19.42 -17.35 -11.15
C GLY A 468 -19.85 -18.31 -10.02
N HIS A 469 -20.27 -19.53 -10.33
CA HIS A 469 -20.67 -20.52 -9.31
C HIS A 469 -19.44 -21.08 -8.58
N SER A 470 -18.41 -21.50 -9.31
CA SER A 470 -17.13 -21.93 -8.72
C SER A 470 -16.56 -20.87 -7.76
N MET A 471 -16.59 -19.59 -8.15
CA MET A 471 -16.16 -18.51 -7.26
C MET A 471 -17.10 -18.32 -6.06
N ALA A 472 -18.42 -18.40 -6.24
CA ALA A 472 -19.38 -18.30 -5.15
C ALA A 472 -19.19 -19.42 -4.11
N ASP A 473 -18.87 -20.64 -4.57
CA ASP A 473 -18.60 -21.79 -3.70
C ASP A 473 -17.35 -21.56 -2.83
N VAL A 474 -16.24 -21.13 -3.42
CA VAL A 474 -15.02 -20.81 -2.66
C VAL A 474 -15.24 -19.65 -1.70
N LEU A 475 -16.03 -18.64 -2.08
CA LEU A 475 -16.38 -17.53 -1.20
C LEU A 475 -17.19 -18.00 0.03
N ARG A 476 -18.15 -18.91 -0.17
CA ARG A 476 -18.86 -19.56 0.94
C ARG A 476 -17.91 -20.34 1.84
N MET A 477 -16.99 -21.12 1.27
CA MET A 477 -16.00 -21.85 2.06
C MET A 477 -15.06 -20.92 2.84
N GLN A 478 -14.68 -19.77 2.26
CA GLN A 478 -13.93 -18.72 2.95
C GLN A 478 -14.72 -18.16 4.14
N ASP A 479 -16.00 -17.82 3.95
CA ASP A 479 -16.86 -17.31 5.03
C ASP A 479 -16.94 -18.31 6.19
N GLU A 480 -17.13 -19.59 5.90
CA GLU A 480 -17.13 -20.65 6.92
C GLU A 480 -15.80 -20.77 7.67
N CYS A 481 -14.67 -20.60 6.98
CA CYS A 481 -13.35 -20.59 7.61
C CYS A 481 -13.18 -19.38 8.53
N LEU A 482 -13.54 -18.18 8.06
CA LEU A 482 -13.39 -16.94 8.82
C LEU A 482 -14.27 -16.93 10.08
N GLU A 483 -15.50 -17.44 10.00
CA GLU A 483 -16.39 -17.54 11.16
C GLU A 483 -15.87 -18.52 12.21
N LEU A 484 -15.39 -19.71 11.81
CA LEU A 484 -14.76 -20.64 12.75
C LEU A 484 -13.47 -20.06 13.35
N PHE A 485 -12.64 -19.43 12.53
CA PHE A 485 -11.41 -18.78 12.98
C PHE A 485 -11.69 -17.72 14.04
N LYS A 486 -12.69 -16.85 13.85
CA LYS A 486 -13.08 -15.83 14.85
C LYS A 486 -13.41 -16.45 16.21
N LEU A 487 -14.17 -17.55 16.22
CA LEU A 487 -14.55 -18.24 17.45
C LEU A 487 -13.33 -18.84 18.18
N GLU A 488 -12.46 -19.51 17.43
CA GLU A 488 -11.26 -20.15 17.98
C GLU A 488 -10.20 -19.13 18.44
N ALA A 489 -9.96 -18.08 17.65
CA ALA A 489 -9.07 -16.99 18.01
C ALA A 489 -9.52 -16.32 19.32
N ALA A 490 -10.81 -16.00 19.45
CA ALA A 490 -11.37 -15.43 20.68
C ALA A 490 -11.27 -16.38 21.88
N ALA A 491 -11.40 -17.70 21.67
CA ALA A 491 -11.17 -18.69 22.73
C ALA A 491 -9.70 -18.74 23.16
N ALA A 492 -8.77 -18.74 22.21
CA ALA A 492 -7.33 -18.75 22.46
C ALA A 492 -6.87 -17.46 23.18
N GLN A 493 -7.34 -16.29 22.75
CA GLN A 493 -7.07 -15.01 23.42
C GLN A 493 -7.52 -15.02 24.89
N ARG A 494 -8.72 -15.56 25.17
CA ARG A 494 -9.24 -15.69 26.55
C ARG A 494 -8.40 -16.66 27.39
N ALA A 495 -7.90 -17.74 26.80
CA ALA A 495 -7.01 -18.67 27.48
C ALA A 495 -5.67 -18.02 27.84
N ASP A 496 -5.09 -17.25 26.92
CA ASP A 496 -3.83 -16.53 27.17
C ASP A 496 -3.98 -15.45 28.24
N ALA A 497 -5.07 -14.69 28.22
CA ALA A 497 -5.38 -13.70 29.24
C ALA A 497 -5.48 -14.33 30.64
N LYS A 498 -6.11 -15.52 30.74
CA LYS A 498 -6.17 -16.28 32.00
C LYS A 498 -4.80 -16.73 32.48
N ARG A 499 -3.94 -17.24 31.57
CA ARG A 499 -2.58 -17.67 31.92
C ARG A 499 -1.70 -16.52 32.39
N LYS A 500 -1.86 -15.31 31.83
CA LYS A 500 -1.12 -14.11 32.24
C LYS A 500 -1.57 -13.54 33.59
N ALA A 501 -2.79 -13.87 34.03
CA ALA A 501 -3.36 -13.41 35.30
C ALA A 501 -3.04 -14.34 36.48
N GLN A 502 -2.56 -15.55 36.19
CA GLN A 502 -2.04 -16.52 37.15
C GLN A 502 -0.53 -16.32 37.30
#